data_AF-A0A9D7X0A4-F1
#
_entry.id   AF-A0A9D7X0A4-F1
#
_cell.length_a   1.000
_cell.length_b   1.000
_cell.length_c   1.000
_cell.angle_alpha   90.00
_cell.angle_beta   90.00
_cell.angle_gamma   90.00
#
_symmetry.space_group_name_H-M   'P 1'
#
loop_
_entity.id
_entity.type
_entity.pdbx_description
1 polymer ?
#
loop_
_entity_poly.entity_id
_entity_poly.type
_entity_poly.pdbx_seq_one_letter_code
_entity_poly.pdbx_strand_id
1 'polypeptide(L)'
;MAFSIRHIGLEIEFHHPQSDTLRLSHEIEDDYSIDKEKAAIFTETASNLTFSTEDMLEWYLSRSQKSLAEHLPDRVGEEDEIRRMAITFPIQFPENTFHMMTDRGAVDIKALRLAIEVTG
;
A
#
# COMPACT_ATOMS: atom_id res chain seq x y z
N MET A 1 -22.67 2.59 1.44
CA MET A 1 -21.95 3.20 2.56
C MET A 1 -20.66 3.79 2.02
N ALA A 2 -20.31 5.00 2.43
CA ALA A 2 -19.03 5.61 2.07
C ALA A 2 -18.08 5.41 3.26
N PHE A 3 -17.00 4.65 3.05
CA PHE A 3 -15.94 4.53 4.05
C PHE A 3 -14.89 5.61 3.80
N SER A 4 -14.37 6.19 4.86
CA SER A 4 -13.14 6.99 4.80
C SER A 4 -11.97 6.10 5.17
N ILE A 5 -10.88 6.22 4.39
CA ILE A 5 -9.66 5.44 4.53
C ILE A 5 -8.55 6.40 4.92
N ARG A 6 -7.72 5.99 5.88
CA ARG A 6 -6.53 6.73 6.27
C ARG A 6 -5.33 5.81 6.29
N HIS A 7 -4.24 6.21 5.66
CA HIS A 7 -3.00 5.43 5.71
C HIS A 7 -2.34 5.52 7.10
N ILE A 8 -2.11 4.39 7.77
CA ILE A 8 -1.50 4.34 9.10
C ILE A 8 -0.16 3.59 9.18
N GLY A 9 0.21 2.81 8.16
CA GLY A 9 1.53 2.17 8.10
C GLY A 9 1.83 1.46 6.79
N LEU A 10 3.12 1.42 6.45
CA LEU A 10 3.64 0.80 5.25
C LEU A 10 4.92 0.02 5.58
N GLU A 11 4.95 -1.26 5.21
CA GLU A 11 6.16 -2.10 5.28
C GLU A 11 6.42 -2.68 3.89
N ILE A 12 7.66 -2.59 3.43
CA ILE A 12 8.06 -3.00 2.08
C ILE A 12 9.21 -4.01 2.21
N GLU A 13 9.07 -5.15 1.53
CA GLU A 13 10.16 -6.10 1.28
C GLU A 13 10.56 -6.00 -0.20
N PHE A 14 11.85 -6.05 -0.49
CA PHE A 14 12.40 -5.99 -1.84
C PHE A 14 12.96 -7.34 -2.30
N HIS A 15 12.97 -7.58 -3.61
CA HIS A 15 13.74 -8.66 -4.24
C HIS A 15 15.23 -8.28 -4.30
N HIS A 16 15.84 -8.10 -3.14
CA HIS A 16 17.25 -7.75 -3.01
C HIS A 16 17.90 -8.51 -1.83
N PRO A 17 19.13 -9.05 -1.97
CA PRO A 17 19.80 -9.80 -0.90
C PRO A 17 20.00 -9.03 0.40
N GLN A 18 19.93 -7.70 0.35
CA GLN A 18 20.06 -6.80 1.50
C GLN A 18 18.81 -5.94 1.72
N SER A 19 17.62 -6.50 1.42
CA SER A 19 16.33 -5.81 1.55
C SER A 19 16.20 -5.02 2.86
N ASP A 20 16.57 -5.63 3.99
CA ASP A 20 16.45 -5.03 5.33
C ASP A 20 17.33 -3.78 5.55
N THR A 21 18.28 -3.54 4.65
CA THR A 21 19.20 -2.39 4.72
C THR A 21 18.94 -1.34 3.65
N LEU A 22 18.07 -1.64 2.68
CA LEU A 22 17.71 -0.69 1.64
C LEU A 22 16.89 0.44 2.25
N ARG A 23 17.21 1.66 1.83
CA ARG A 23 16.45 2.85 2.20
C ARG A 23 15.75 3.39 0.96
N LEU A 24 14.60 3.99 1.16
CA LEU A 24 13.94 4.73 0.09
C LEU A 24 14.87 5.87 -0.35
N SER A 25 14.81 6.25 -1.63
CA SER A 25 15.53 7.44 -2.07
C SER A 25 14.99 8.67 -1.33
N HIS A 26 15.83 9.68 -1.12
CA HIS A 26 15.40 10.90 -0.43
C HIS A 26 14.18 11.57 -1.10
N GLU A 27 14.10 11.53 -2.42
CA GLU A 27 12.94 12.03 -3.17
C GLU A 27 11.64 11.32 -2.78
N ILE A 28 11.68 10.00 -2.67
CA ILE A 28 10.52 9.19 -2.25
C ILE A 28 10.20 9.42 -0.76
N GLU A 29 11.21 9.55 0.09
CA GLU A 29 11.02 9.88 1.51
C GLU A 29 10.33 11.25 1.67
N ASP A 30 10.78 12.25 0.91
CA ASP A 30 10.23 13.60 0.93
C ASP A 30 8.78 13.62 0.44
N ASP A 31 8.51 13.04 -0.73
CA ASP A 31 7.16 12.94 -1.30
C ASP A 31 6.20 12.23 -0.35
N TYR A 32 6.63 11.10 0.21
CA TYR A 32 5.84 10.33 1.16
C TYR A 32 5.63 11.08 2.49
N SER A 33 6.57 11.92 2.91
CA SER A 33 6.41 12.74 4.12
C SER A 33 5.39 13.87 3.96
N ILE A 34 5.24 14.39 2.73
CA ILE A 34 4.31 15.47 2.39
C ILE A 34 2.87 14.94 2.33
N ASP A 35 2.63 13.87 1.58
CA ASP A 35 1.30 13.27 1.41
C ASP A 35 1.39 11.75 1.23
N LYS A 36 1.29 11.01 2.34
CA LYS A 36 1.41 9.54 2.37
C LYS A 36 0.37 8.80 1.54
N GLU A 37 -0.78 9.42 1.31
CA GLU A 37 -1.91 8.82 0.61
C GLU A 37 -1.71 8.95 -0.89
N LYS A 38 -1.24 10.11 -1.34
CA LYS A 38 -1.09 10.45 -2.78
C LYS A 38 0.33 10.35 -3.33
N ALA A 39 1.33 10.15 -2.48
CA ALA A 39 2.71 9.97 -2.94
C ALA A 39 2.80 8.75 -3.86
N ALA A 40 3.09 9.00 -5.14
CA ALA A 40 3.13 7.99 -6.19
C ALA A 40 4.49 7.28 -6.21
N ILE A 41 4.71 6.43 -5.20
CA ILE A 41 6.03 5.87 -4.86
C ILE A 41 6.29 4.46 -5.42
N PHE A 42 5.26 3.83 -6.00
CA PHE A 42 5.34 2.48 -6.57
C PHE A 42 5.28 2.58 -8.10
N THR A 43 6.28 2.06 -8.81
CA THR A 43 6.29 2.13 -10.29
C THR A 43 6.02 0.75 -10.88
N GLU A 44 4.98 0.63 -11.72
CA GLU A 44 4.71 -0.61 -12.45
C GLU A 44 5.77 -0.79 -13.56
N THR A 45 6.51 -1.89 -13.52
CA THR A 45 7.67 -2.11 -14.39
C THR A 45 7.29 -2.19 -15.88
N ALA A 46 6.10 -2.73 -16.21
CA ALA A 46 5.69 -2.92 -17.60
C ALA A 46 5.25 -1.61 -18.30
N SER A 47 4.59 -0.72 -17.57
CA SER A 47 3.99 0.51 -18.11
C SER A 47 4.75 1.78 -17.72
N ASN A 48 5.63 1.68 -16.73
CA ASN A 48 6.31 2.80 -16.07
C ASN A 48 5.34 3.82 -15.46
N LEU A 49 4.11 3.39 -15.13
CA LEU A 49 3.14 4.20 -14.41
C LEU A 49 3.44 4.15 -12.91
N THR A 50 3.29 5.29 -12.25
CA THR A 50 3.44 5.40 -10.80
C THR A 50 2.09 5.29 -10.11
N PHE A 51 2.09 4.62 -8.96
CA PHE A 51 0.94 4.30 -8.15
C PHE A 51 1.18 4.86 -6.76
N SER A 52 0.14 5.47 -6.20
CA SER A 52 0.08 5.85 -4.80
C SER A 52 -0.30 4.69 -3.90
N THR A 53 -0.33 4.92 -2.59
CA THR A 53 -0.80 3.93 -1.63
C THR A 53 -2.28 3.59 -1.85
N GLU A 54 -3.10 4.59 -2.22
CA GLU A 54 -4.52 4.39 -2.56
C GLU A 54 -4.65 3.54 -3.83
N ASP A 55 -3.89 3.87 -4.87
CA ASP A 55 -3.91 3.10 -6.12
C ASP A 55 -3.47 1.64 -5.88
N MET A 56 -2.53 1.42 -4.97
CA MET A 56 -2.11 0.07 -4.61
C MET A 56 -3.19 -0.73 -3.88
N LEU A 57 -3.96 -0.09 -2.99
CA LEU A 57 -5.10 -0.71 -2.35
C LEU A 57 -6.18 -1.07 -3.38
N GLU A 58 -6.51 -0.14 -4.27
CA GLU A 58 -7.47 -0.38 -5.36
C GLU A 58 -7.03 -1.51 -6.28
N TRP A 59 -5.74 -1.52 -6.67
CA TRP A 59 -5.14 -2.58 -7.46
C TRP A 59 -5.29 -3.96 -6.79
N TYR A 60 -5.04 -4.03 -5.47
CA TYR A 60 -5.18 -5.27 -4.71
C TYR A 60 -6.63 -5.75 -4.61
N LEU A 61 -7.56 -4.86 -4.29
CA LEU A 61 -8.98 -5.18 -4.17
C LEU A 61 -9.54 -5.66 -5.52
N SER A 62 -9.17 -4.99 -6.61
CA SER A 62 -9.53 -5.37 -7.98
C SER A 62 -9.00 -6.77 -8.34
N ARG A 63 -7.73 -7.07 -8.05
CA ARG A 63 -7.10 -8.37 -8.31
C ARG A 63 -7.68 -9.50 -7.46
N SER A 64 -7.98 -9.22 -6.20
CA SER A 64 -8.55 -10.21 -5.28
C SER A 64 -10.05 -10.43 -5.49
N GLN A 65 -10.70 -9.61 -6.31
CA GLN A 65 -12.15 -9.60 -6.54
C GLN A 65 -12.95 -9.43 -5.23
N LYS A 66 -12.37 -8.69 -4.28
CA LYS A 66 -12.97 -8.42 -2.97
C LYS A 66 -13.19 -6.93 -2.81
N SER A 67 -14.32 -6.58 -2.24
CA SER A 67 -14.60 -5.24 -1.76
C SER A 67 -13.98 -5.02 -0.38
N LEU A 68 -13.70 -3.77 -0.03
CA LEU A 68 -13.23 -3.41 1.32
C LEU A 68 -14.18 -3.91 2.42
N ALA A 69 -15.49 -3.94 2.15
CA ALA A 69 -16.50 -4.43 3.09
C ALA A 69 -16.33 -5.92 3.44
N GLU A 70 -15.85 -6.74 2.51
CA GLU A 70 -15.58 -8.17 2.75
C GLU A 70 -14.34 -8.42 3.62
N HIS A 71 -13.52 -7.39 3.84
CA HIS A 71 -12.41 -7.41 4.78
C HIS A 71 -12.79 -6.87 6.17
N LEU A 72 -14.01 -6.34 6.31
CA LEU A 72 -14.55 -5.85 7.56
C LEU A 72 -15.36 -6.97 8.25
N PRO A 73 -15.41 -7.03 9.59
CA PRO A 73 -16.23 -7.99 10.33
C PRO A 73 -17.73 -7.88 9.97
N ASP A 74 -18.48 -8.99 10.04
CA ASP A 74 -19.91 -9.04 9.71
C ASP A 74 -20.81 -8.07 10.53
N ARG A 75 -20.29 -7.46 11.60
CA ARG A 75 -21.01 -6.52 12.49
C ARG A 75 -20.88 -5.04 12.11
N VAL A 76 -20.19 -4.76 11.00
CA VAL A 76 -20.04 -3.40 10.42
C VAL A 76 -21.41 -2.94 9.91
N GLY A 77 -22.21 -2.34 10.80
CA GLY A 77 -23.60 -1.96 10.56
C GLY A 77 -24.44 -1.75 11.82
N GLU A 78 -23.98 -2.23 12.99
CA GLU A 78 -24.54 -1.79 14.28
C GLU A 78 -23.93 -0.41 14.62
N GLU A 79 -24.78 0.57 14.95
CA GLU A 79 -24.55 2.04 14.95
C GLU A 79 -23.33 2.58 15.74
N ASP A 80 -22.50 1.71 16.33
CA ASP A 80 -21.38 2.08 17.19
C ASP A 80 -20.01 1.43 16.83
N GLU A 81 -19.92 0.48 15.88
CA GLU A 81 -18.70 -0.35 15.75
C GLU A 81 -17.65 0.10 14.70
N ILE A 82 -17.99 0.96 13.71
CA ILE A 82 -16.97 1.51 12.77
C ILE A 82 -16.39 2.83 13.31
N ARG A 83 -16.16 2.94 14.62
CA ARG A 83 -15.55 4.17 15.15
C ARG A 83 -14.17 4.38 14.57
N ARG A 84 -13.31 3.34 14.54
CA ARG A 84 -12.03 3.24 13.82
C ARG A 84 -11.59 1.77 13.75
N MET A 85 -11.32 1.26 12.56
CA MET A 85 -10.81 -0.11 12.37
C MET A 85 -9.48 -0.10 11.63
N ALA A 86 -8.44 -0.72 12.20
CA ALA A 86 -7.17 -0.93 11.51
C ALA A 86 -7.19 -2.26 10.76
N ILE A 87 -6.91 -2.22 9.45
CA ILE A 87 -6.77 -3.41 8.60
C ILE A 87 -5.38 -3.37 7.95
N THR A 88 -4.73 -4.53 7.87
CA THR A 88 -3.47 -4.69 7.13
C THR A 88 -3.70 -5.58 5.92
N PHE A 89 -3.32 -5.09 4.74
CA PHE A 89 -3.38 -5.81 3.47
C PHE A 89 -1.99 -6.33 3.10
N PRO A 90 -1.79 -7.66 3.11
CA PRO A 90 -0.56 -8.27 2.61
C PRO A 90 -0.66 -8.41 1.08
N ILE A 91 0.18 -7.68 0.36
CA ILE A 91 0.29 -7.75 -1.09
C ILE A 91 1.63 -8.38 -1.44
N GLN A 92 1.63 -9.35 -2.34
CA GLN A 92 2.83 -10.01 -2.81
C GLN A 92 2.97 -9.80 -4.32
N PHE A 93 4.21 -9.58 -4.76
CA PHE A 93 4.53 -9.30 -6.15
C PHE A 93 5.56 -10.29 -6.69
N PRO A 94 5.31 -10.88 -7.87
CA PRO A 94 6.38 -11.46 -8.68
C PRO A 94 7.43 -10.40 -9.02
N GLU A 95 8.68 -10.84 -9.27
CA GLU A 95 9.71 -9.97 -9.86
C GLU A 95 9.19 -9.30 -11.15
N ASN A 96 9.73 -8.12 -11.46
CA ASN A 96 9.35 -7.28 -12.59
C ASN A 96 7.87 -6.85 -12.62
N THR A 97 7.19 -6.80 -11.46
CA THR A 97 5.81 -6.28 -11.39
C THR A 97 5.81 -4.80 -10.99
N PHE A 98 6.34 -4.51 -9.80
CA PHE A 98 6.51 -3.16 -9.28
C PHE A 98 7.91 -2.97 -8.74
N HIS A 99 8.44 -1.76 -8.85
CA HIS A 99 9.69 -1.37 -8.23
C HIS A 99 9.53 -0.02 -7.50
N MET A 100 10.47 0.28 -6.61
CA MET A 100 10.59 1.60 -5.98
C MET A 100 12.01 2.12 -6.13
N MET A 101 12.15 3.45 -6.09
CA MET A 101 13.46 4.09 -6.02
C MET A 101 14.02 3.98 -4.60
N THR A 102 15.20 3.37 -4.51
CA THR A 102 15.99 3.24 -3.28
C THR A 102 17.27 4.07 -3.38
N ASP A 103 18.02 4.14 -2.29
CA ASP A 103 19.38 4.66 -2.26
C ASP A 103 20.37 3.91 -3.19
N ARG A 104 19.96 2.74 -3.72
CA ARG A 104 20.72 1.95 -4.69
C ARG A 104 20.11 1.90 -6.09
N GLY A 105 19.10 2.74 -6.36
CA GLY A 105 18.36 2.79 -7.61
C GLY A 105 17.03 2.04 -7.54
N ALA A 106 16.45 1.75 -8.71
CA ALA A 106 15.19 1.01 -8.81
C ALA A 106 15.37 -0.44 -8.34
N VAL A 107 14.56 -0.86 -7.37
CA VAL A 107 14.57 -2.24 -6.86
C VAL A 107 13.15 -2.78 -6.84
N ASP A 108 12.99 -4.00 -7.37
CA ASP A 108 11.71 -4.69 -7.42
C ASP A 108 11.17 -4.97 -6.02
N ILE A 109 9.88 -4.72 -5.85
CA ILE A 109 9.15 -5.00 -4.62
C ILE A 109 8.79 -6.48 -4.61
N LYS A 110 9.01 -7.13 -3.48
CA LYS A 110 8.62 -8.50 -3.19
C LYS A 110 7.29 -8.57 -2.46
N ALA A 111 7.13 -7.76 -1.43
CA ALA A 111 5.91 -7.73 -0.63
C ALA A 111 5.65 -6.32 -0.07
N LEU A 112 4.37 -6.01 0.11
CA LEU A 112 3.88 -4.81 0.77
C LEU A 112 2.94 -5.22 1.89
N ARG A 113 3.08 -4.64 3.08
CA ARG A 113 2.02 -4.63 4.08
C ARG A 113 1.50 -3.21 4.21
N LEU A 114 0.30 -3.00 3.70
CA LEU A 114 -0.39 -1.72 3.77
C LEU A 114 -1.38 -1.75 4.93
N ALA A 115 -1.11 -0.97 5.97
CA ALA A 115 -2.00 -0.77 7.10
C ALA A 115 -2.83 0.51 6.90
N ILE A 116 -4.16 0.34 6.87
CA ILE A 116 -5.11 1.43 6.78
C ILE A 116 -6.01 1.47 8.01
N GLU A 117 -6.51 2.64 8.34
CA GLU A 117 -7.64 2.85 9.22
C GLU A 117 -8.88 3.13 8.39
N VAL A 118 -9.96 2.42 8.69
CA VAL A 118 -11.28 2.58 8.07
C VAL A 118 -12.23 3.18 9.09
N THR A 119 -12.95 4.23 8.69
CA THR A 119 -14.04 4.87 9.44
C THR A 119 -15.28 4.96 8.57
N GLY A 120 -16.47 4.80 9.14
CA GLY A 120 -17.75 4.75 8.40
C GLY A 120 -18.89 5.44 9.12
#